data_AF-A0A6J4P2R0-F1
#
_entry.id   AF-A0A6J4P2R0-F1
#
_cell.length_a   1.000
_cell.length_b   1.000
_cell.length_c   1.000
_cell.angle_alpha   90.00
_cell.angle_beta   90.00
_cell.angle_gamma   90.00
#
_symmetry.space_group_name_H-M   'P 1'
#
loop_
_entity.id
_entity.type
_entity.pdbx_description
1 polymer ?
#
loop_
_entity_poly.entity_id
_entity_poly.type
_entity_poly.pdbx_seq_one_letter_code
_entity_poly.pdbx_strand_id
1 'polypeptide(L)'
;MSINKPTKRRPAGIRAACVLAGLALGGAAVATAAEWPGWRGPNRDAISKETGLLKEWPEDGPPLAWTAKGLGAGYSAPSVAGGRIYLMGQDANATSVHALDAKGGDILWSAKVGKPGGEYPGPRATPTVDGDHVYAMGQFSDLVCLSAKDGKEVWRKNLLNDLKAKLMEPPVWGFAESPLVDGGQVVVTPGGPEGTVAALDKKTGKTLWRSKEFTDDTTYASLIAAEIGGKRTYVVLTDKSVAGIDAKTGGLLWRADRPGRVAVIPTPVYADNHVFVTSGYGVGGDLFKITPAGGKFTAERVYHTDDLGVHVGGVVLVGKHLYGVNERQLLCVEFLTGKVLWKERSVGKGAVVYADGHLYVRSEGKPGEVALVEASPKAYVEKGLFEQPEGSGSNTWPPPVIADGKMYLRDQDVLLCYDVKAK
;
A
#
# COMPACT_ATOMS: atom_id res chain seq x y z
N MET A 1 -66.04 -56.43 -5.46
CA MET A 1 -66.60 -57.37 -4.47
C MET A 1 -65.81 -57.29 -3.17
N SER A 2 -66.47 -56.77 -2.13
CA SER A 2 -66.42 -57.21 -0.72
C SER A 2 -65.09 -57.11 0.05
N ILE A 3 -64.87 -56.05 0.84
CA ILE A 3 -65.20 -55.93 2.29
C ILE A 3 -64.40 -56.92 3.17
N ASN A 4 -63.41 -56.41 3.93
CA ASN A 4 -63.42 -56.45 5.40
C ASN A 4 -62.17 -55.82 6.04
N LYS A 5 -62.41 -54.89 6.98
CA LYS A 5 -61.59 -54.62 8.18
C LYS A 5 -62.23 -55.44 9.32
N PRO A 6 -61.52 -55.89 10.40
CA PRO A 6 -61.21 -54.99 11.51
C PRO A 6 -60.03 -55.32 12.48
N THR A 7 -59.57 -54.24 13.14
CA THR A 7 -59.11 -54.04 14.54
C THR A 7 -58.03 -54.87 15.26
N LYS A 8 -56.99 -54.11 15.68
CA LYS A 8 -56.32 -53.94 17.00
C LYS A 8 -55.74 -55.17 17.74
N ARG A 9 -54.44 -55.06 18.09
CA ARG A 9 -53.89 -55.04 19.48
C ARG A 9 -52.40 -54.67 19.46
N ARG A 10 -51.98 -53.76 20.36
CA ARG A 10 -50.57 -53.50 20.71
C ARG A 10 -50.06 -54.61 21.64
N PRO A 11 -48.74 -54.85 21.69
CA PRO A 11 -48.03 -54.48 22.92
C PRO A 11 -46.68 -53.79 22.67
N ALA A 12 -46.21 -53.16 23.75
CA ALA A 12 -45.02 -52.35 23.86
C ALA A 12 -43.72 -53.17 23.77
N GLY A 13 -42.70 -52.60 23.11
CA GLY A 13 -41.34 -53.10 23.08
C GLY A 13 -40.37 -51.94 23.32
N ILE A 14 -39.58 -52.08 24.39
CA ILE A 14 -38.58 -51.17 24.93
C ILE A 14 -37.52 -50.84 23.87
N ARG A 15 -37.29 -49.55 23.58
CA ARG A 15 -36.18 -49.09 22.73
C ARG A 15 -34.97 -48.78 23.61
N ALA A 16 -33.92 -49.58 23.49
CA ALA A 16 -32.59 -49.26 24.00
C ALA A 16 -32.03 -48.06 23.21
N ALA A 17 -31.65 -47.01 23.93
CA ALA A 17 -30.98 -45.85 23.36
C ALA A 17 -29.46 -46.10 23.37
N CYS A 18 -28.88 -46.36 22.20
CA CYS A 18 -27.43 -46.28 22.00
C CYS A 18 -27.01 -44.81 21.99
N VAL A 19 -26.22 -44.40 22.98
CA VAL A 19 -25.53 -43.11 22.99
C VAL A 19 -24.29 -43.23 22.11
N LEU A 20 -24.34 -42.66 20.91
CA LEU A 20 -23.18 -42.42 20.06
C LEU A 20 -22.54 -41.09 20.47
N ALA A 21 -21.40 -41.16 21.16
CA ALA A 21 -20.55 -40.00 21.42
C ALA A 21 -19.84 -39.59 20.12
N GLY A 22 -20.31 -38.51 19.48
CA GLY A 22 -19.63 -37.91 18.34
C GLY A 22 -18.46 -37.06 18.81
N LEU A 23 -17.23 -37.49 18.51
CA LEU A 23 -16.05 -36.62 18.57
C LEU A 23 -16.16 -35.55 17.48
N ALA A 24 -16.45 -34.32 17.88
CA ALA A 24 -16.31 -33.17 17.01
C ALA A 24 -14.82 -32.83 16.87
N LEU A 25 -14.20 -33.22 15.75
CA LEU A 25 -12.90 -32.70 15.32
C LEU A 25 -13.08 -31.21 14.98
N GLY A 26 -12.84 -30.34 15.96
CA GLY A 26 -12.72 -28.90 15.73
C GLY A 26 -11.55 -28.64 14.80
N GLY A 27 -11.82 -28.27 13.56
CA GLY A 27 -10.81 -27.71 12.68
C GLY A 27 -10.29 -26.42 13.31
N ALA A 28 -9.02 -26.43 13.74
CA ALA A 28 -8.35 -25.20 14.12
C ALA A 28 -8.37 -24.29 12.89
N ALA A 29 -9.12 -23.19 12.97
CA ALA A 29 -8.96 -22.10 12.02
C ALA A 29 -7.51 -21.63 12.18
N VAL A 30 -6.66 -21.95 11.20
CA VAL A 30 -5.36 -21.33 11.09
C VAL A 30 -5.67 -19.85 10.90
N ALA A 31 -5.45 -19.06 11.95
CA ALA A 31 -5.51 -17.61 11.83
C ALA A 31 -4.48 -17.24 10.76
N THR A 32 -4.96 -16.85 9.58
CA THR A 32 -4.09 -16.27 8.56
C THR A 32 -3.53 -14.99 9.16
N ALA A 33 -2.21 -14.89 9.27
CA ALA A 33 -1.54 -13.67 9.69
C ALA A 33 -2.12 -12.48 8.90
N ALA A 34 -2.30 -11.33 9.54
CA ALA A 34 -2.79 -10.16 8.81
C ALA A 34 -1.72 -9.74 7.79
N GLU A 35 -2.08 -9.77 6.51
CA GLU A 35 -1.14 -9.56 5.40
C GLU A 35 -1.08 -8.06 5.01
N TRP A 36 0.12 -7.61 4.67
CA TRP A 36 0.40 -6.29 4.08
C TRP A 36 1.29 -6.49 2.85
N PRO A 37 0.76 -7.05 1.75
CA PRO A 37 1.59 -7.63 0.69
C PRO A 37 2.31 -6.60 -0.19
N GLY A 38 2.10 -5.30 0.00
CA GLY A 38 2.65 -4.27 -0.89
C GLY A 38 2.48 -2.85 -0.38
N TRP A 39 2.82 -1.90 -1.25
CA TRP A 39 2.70 -0.46 -1.00
C TRP A 39 1.32 -0.09 -0.46
N ARG A 40 1.28 0.51 0.73
CA ARG A 40 0.04 0.96 1.40
C ARG A 40 -1.00 -0.16 1.58
N GLY A 41 -0.56 -1.41 1.70
CA GLY A 41 -1.41 -2.55 2.05
C GLY A 41 -2.12 -3.17 0.85
N PRO A 42 -3.02 -4.15 1.09
CA PRO A 42 -3.62 -4.98 0.03
C PRO A 42 -4.45 -4.18 -0.98
N ASN A 43 -5.01 -3.03 -0.57
CA ASN A 43 -5.83 -2.17 -1.43
C ASN A 43 -5.11 -0.87 -1.84
N ARG A 44 -3.86 -0.66 -1.40
CA ARG A 44 -3.09 0.60 -1.56
C ARG A 44 -3.73 1.84 -0.91
N ASP A 45 -4.62 1.66 0.06
CA ASP A 45 -5.36 2.71 0.78
C ASP A 45 -4.72 3.10 2.13
N ALA A 46 -3.68 2.35 2.56
CA ALA A 46 -3.04 2.45 3.87
C ALA A 46 -4.00 2.23 5.05
N ILE A 47 -4.90 1.26 4.90
CA ILE A 47 -5.82 0.80 5.94
C ILE A 47 -5.47 -0.64 6.32
N SER A 48 -5.01 -0.84 7.56
CA SER A 48 -4.96 -2.17 8.17
C SER A 48 -6.33 -2.52 8.73
N LYS A 49 -6.78 -3.74 8.45
CA LYS A 49 -8.06 -4.28 8.96
C LYS A 49 -7.90 -4.97 10.32
N GLU A 50 -6.72 -4.92 10.92
CA GLU A 50 -6.48 -5.48 12.23
C GLU A 50 -7.34 -4.82 13.30
N THR A 51 -7.62 -5.61 14.34
CA THR A 51 -8.41 -5.20 15.51
C THR A 51 -7.75 -5.73 16.77
N GLY A 52 -8.08 -5.16 17.92
CA GLY A 52 -7.45 -5.51 19.19
C GLY A 52 -6.04 -4.95 19.31
N LEU A 53 -5.79 -3.80 18.70
CA LEU A 53 -4.55 -3.05 18.82
C LEU A 53 -4.61 -2.10 20.03
N LEU A 54 -3.44 -1.69 20.52
CA LEU A 54 -3.29 -0.69 21.58
C LEU A 54 -4.05 0.59 21.21
N LYS A 55 -4.86 1.09 22.16
CA LYS A 55 -5.64 2.33 22.01
C LYS A 55 -4.92 3.55 22.57
N GLU A 56 -3.87 3.33 23.33
CA GLU A 56 -3.01 4.32 23.94
C GLU A 56 -1.61 3.70 24.07
N TRP A 57 -0.57 4.51 23.89
CA TRP A 57 0.80 4.07 24.08
C TRP A 57 1.36 4.52 25.43
N PRO A 58 2.24 3.72 26.06
CA PRO A 58 3.11 4.19 27.13
C PRO A 58 3.97 5.39 26.69
N GLU A 59 4.56 6.08 27.67
CA GLU A 59 5.47 7.22 27.44
C GLU A 59 6.65 6.86 26.54
N ASP A 60 7.23 5.67 26.72
CA ASP A 60 8.34 5.16 25.89
C ASP A 60 7.88 4.57 24.54
N GLY A 61 6.58 4.66 24.22
CA GLY A 61 5.97 4.04 23.05
C GLY A 61 5.60 2.56 23.26
N PRO A 62 5.11 1.89 22.20
CA PRO A 62 4.82 0.46 22.24
C PRO A 62 6.11 -0.36 22.46
N PRO A 63 6.03 -1.58 23.04
CA PRO A 63 7.23 -2.40 23.26
C PRO A 63 7.97 -2.71 21.96
N LEU A 64 9.28 -2.44 21.91
CA LEU A 64 10.15 -2.85 20.82
C LEU A 64 10.41 -4.36 20.91
N ALA A 65 9.94 -5.12 19.91
CA ALA A 65 10.08 -6.57 19.85
C ALA A 65 11.46 -6.99 19.33
N TRP A 66 11.93 -6.37 18.26
CA TRP A 66 13.25 -6.61 17.67
C TRP A 66 13.66 -5.49 16.71
N THR A 67 14.97 -5.45 16.41
CA THR A 67 15.57 -4.56 15.39
C THR A 67 16.41 -5.40 14.42
N ALA A 68 16.19 -5.22 13.12
CA ALA A 68 17.03 -5.78 12.07
C ALA A 68 17.94 -4.70 11.47
N LYS A 69 19.18 -5.07 11.10
CA LYS A 69 20.22 -4.18 10.54
C LYS A 69 20.88 -4.82 9.32
N GLY A 70 21.71 -4.07 8.60
CA GLY A 70 22.40 -4.58 7.41
C GLY A 70 21.47 -4.72 6.21
N LEU A 71 20.40 -3.95 6.20
CA LEU A 71 19.38 -3.96 5.14
C LEU A 71 19.69 -2.92 4.06
N GLY A 72 20.79 -2.18 4.18
CA GLY A 72 21.22 -1.16 3.23
C GLY A 72 20.38 0.11 3.28
N ALA A 73 20.92 1.20 2.74
CA ALA A 73 20.25 2.48 2.68
C ALA A 73 19.06 2.43 1.71
N GLY A 74 18.01 3.22 1.96
CA GLY A 74 16.82 3.24 1.13
C GLY A 74 15.55 3.64 1.86
N TYR A 75 14.47 3.70 1.09
CA TYR A 75 13.16 4.22 1.47
C TYR A 75 12.01 3.27 1.09
N SER A 76 12.32 2.00 0.83
CA SER A 76 11.35 0.95 0.55
C SER A 76 10.53 0.63 1.79
N ALA A 77 9.19 0.72 1.74
CA ALA A 77 8.36 0.24 2.84
C ALA A 77 8.42 -1.30 2.91
N PRO A 78 8.23 -1.90 4.10
CA PRO A 78 8.14 -3.35 4.21
C PRO A 78 6.81 -3.88 3.69
N SER A 79 6.86 -5.02 3.02
CA SER A 79 5.70 -5.85 2.71
C SER A 79 5.71 -7.08 3.60
N VAL A 80 4.59 -7.36 4.26
CA VAL A 80 4.46 -8.48 5.20
C VAL A 80 3.53 -9.51 4.59
N ALA A 81 4.04 -10.71 4.35
CA ALA A 81 3.24 -11.79 3.79
C ALA A 81 3.78 -13.17 4.16
N GLY A 82 2.89 -14.11 4.51
CA GLY A 82 3.26 -15.50 4.75
C GLY A 82 4.33 -15.68 5.86
N GLY A 83 4.28 -14.85 6.90
CA GLY A 83 5.27 -14.87 8.00
C GLY A 83 6.64 -14.30 7.63
N ARG A 84 6.75 -13.59 6.51
CA ARG A 84 7.99 -12.95 6.05
C ARG A 84 7.80 -11.47 5.80
N ILE A 85 8.90 -10.74 5.84
CA ILE A 85 8.97 -9.32 5.51
C ILE A 85 9.86 -9.15 4.28
N TYR A 86 9.41 -8.38 3.30
CA TYR A 86 10.13 -8.08 2.07
C TYR A 86 10.34 -6.58 1.96
N LEU A 87 11.58 -6.15 1.77
CA LEU A 87 11.92 -4.74 1.53
C LEU A 87 13.15 -4.63 0.65
N MET A 88 13.43 -3.43 0.18
CA MET A 88 14.65 -3.16 -0.59
C MET A 88 15.61 -2.24 0.15
N GLY A 89 16.89 -2.40 -0.16
CA GLY A 89 17.93 -1.48 0.25
C GLY A 89 19.17 -1.60 -0.63
N GLN A 90 20.12 -0.71 -0.39
CA GLN A 90 21.32 -0.57 -1.19
C GLN A 90 22.56 -0.48 -0.30
N ASP A 91 23.58 -1.26 -0.65
CA ASP A 91 24.93 -1.15 -0.09
C ASP A 91 25.90 -0.59 -1.14
N ALA A 92 27.20 -0.68 -0.88
CA ALA A 92 28.23 -0.23 -1.82
C ALA A 92 28.30 -1.06 -3.12
N ASN A 93 27.70 -2.25 -3.15
CA ASN A 93 27.82 -3.22 -4.23
C ASN A 93 26.56 -3.31 -5.11
N ALA A 94 25.38 -3.17 -4.52
CA ALA A 94 24.11 -3.43 -5.20
C ALA A 94 22.90 -2.82 -4.49
N THR A 95 21.84 -2.60 -5.27
CA THR A 95 20.45 -2.58 -4.76
C THR A 95 19.94 -4.02 -4.68
N SER A 96 19.35 -4.42 -3.55
CA SER A 96 18.84 -5.76 -3.31
C SER A 96 17.43 -5.76 -2.70
N VAL A 97 16.68 -6.86 -2.92
CA VAL A 97 15.54 -7.25 -2.08
C VAL A 97 16.06 -8.10 -0.93
N HIS A 98 15.57 -7.86 0.27
CA HIS A 98 15.79 -8.67 1.45
C HIS A 98 14.47 -9.33 1.86
N ALA A 99 14.49 -10.62 2.14
CA ALA A 99 13.41 -11.31 2.84
C ALA A 99 13.86 -11.63 4.27
N LEU A 100 13.05 -11.23 5.25
CA LEU A 100 13.31 -11.45 6.67
C LEU A 100 12.23 -12.36 7.25
N ASP A 101 12.59 -13.09 8.31
CA ASP A 101 11.62 -13.74 9.18
C ASP A 101 10.83 -12.70 9.97
N ALA A 102 9.50 -12.73 9.91
CA ALA A 102 8.68 -11.73 10.60
C ALA A 102 8.71 -11.86 12.13
N LYS A 103 9.09 -13.04 12.66
CA LYS A 103 9.13 -13.31 14.10
C LYS A 103 10.38 -12.74 14.75
N GLY A 104 11.56 -12.92 14.14
CA GLY A 104 12.85 -12.48 14.70
C GLY A 104 13.55 -11.34 13.97
N GLY A 105 13.16 -11.04 12.72
CA GLY A 105 13.85 -10.04 11.89
C GLY A 105 15.10 -10.55 11.18
N ASP A 106 15.42 -11.85 11.28
CA ASP A 106 16.60 -12.44 10.62
C ASP A 106 16.46 -12.42 9.10
N ILE A 107 17.51 -12.01 8.39
CA ILE A 107 17.56 -12.08 6.92
C ILE A 107 17.61 -13.55 6.50
N LEU A 108 16.56 -14.00 5.80
CA LEU A 108 16.44 -15.34 5.24
C LEU A 108 17.16 -15.46 3.90
N TRP A 109 17.04 -14.43 3.06
CA TRP A 109 17.75 -14.33 1.79
C TRP A 109 17.85 -12.87 1.32
N SER A 110 18.82 -12.62 0.45
CA SER A 110 18.99 -11.35 -0.26
C SER A 110 19.19 -11.62 -1.75
N ALA A 111 18.54 -10.84 -2.62
CA ALA A 111 18.61 -10.99 -4.06
C ALA A 111 18.94 -9.66 -4.75
N LYS A 112 19.96 -9.66 -5.60
CA LYS A 112 20.42 -8.48 -6.33
C LYS A 112 19.38 -8.04 -7.37
N VAL A 113 18.95 -6.78 -7.29
CA VAL A 113 18.06 -6.15 -8.28
C VAL A 113 18.83 -5.31 -9.27
N GLY A 114 19.75 -4.48 -8.81
CA GLY A 114 20.42 -3.51 -9.69
C GLY A 114 21.72 -2.97 -9.13
N LYS A 115 22.34 -2.06 -9.88
CA LYS A 115 23.53 -1.34 -9.43
C LYS A 115 23.20 -0.38 -8.28
N PRO A 116 24.19 -0.03 -7.43
CA PRO A 116 24.02 1.03 -6.45
C PRO A 116 24.16 2.42 -7.09
N GLY A 117 23.93 3.48 -6.32
CA GLY A 117 24.15 4.88 -6.71
C GLY A 117 22.89 5.74 -6.57
N GLY A 118 22.79 6.79 -7.41
CA GLY A 118 21.69 7.76 -7.42
C GLY A 118 22.02 9.02 -6.61
N GLU A 119 21.26 10.08 -6.83
CA GLU A 119 21.41 11.34 -6.07
C GLU A 119 20.96 11.18 -4.61
N TYR A 120 19.92 10.37 -4.40
CA TYR A 120 19.43 9.97 -3.08
C TYR A 120 19.73 8.49 -2.80
N PRO A 121 19.97 8.12 -1.54
CA PRO A 121 20.40 6.76 -1.20
C PRO A 121 19.28 5.75 -1.44
N GLY A 122 19.59 4.70 -2.21
CA GLY A 122 18.82 3.47 -2.30
C GLY A 122 17.41 3.54 -2.89
N PRO A 123 16.77 2.36 -3.00
CA PRO A 123 15.46 2.18 -3.63
C PRO A 123 14.32 2.76 -2.77
N ARG A 124 13.25 3.20 -3.44
CA ARG A 124 12.03 3.76 -2.82
C ARG A 124 10.81 2.87 -2.99
N ALA A 125 10.78 2.08 -4.07
CA ALA A 125 9.69 1.17 -4.36
C ALA A 125 9.53 0.12 -3.26
N THR A 126 8.29 -0.22 -2.96
CA THR A 126 7.93 -1.31 -2.05
C THR A 126 7.69 -2.59 -2.87
N PRO A 127 8.36 -3.71 -2.56
CA PRO A 127 8.08 -4.98 -3.22
C PRO A 127 6.62 -5.39 -3.05
N THR A 128 6.00 -5.97 -4.08
CA THR A 128 4.65 -6.54 -3.97
C THR A 128 4.75 -8.07 -3.95
N VAL A 129 4.09 -8.69 -2.99
CA VAL A 129 4.04 -10.15 -2.82
C VAL A 129 2.70 -10.66 -3.30
N ASP A 130 2.70 -11.70 -4.13
CA ASP A 130 1.49 -12.42 -4.56
C ASP A 130 1.79 -13.91 -4.63
N GLY A 131 1.27 -14.66 -3.66
CA GLY A 131 1.55 -16.09 -3.48
C GLY A 131 3.05 -16.36 -3.37
N ASP A 132 3.58 -17.17 -4.29
CA ASP A 132 4.98 -17.60 -4.28
C ASP A 132 5.96 -16.60 -4.92
N HIS A 133 5.52 -15.40 -5.28
CA HIS A 133 6.34 -14.43 -6.00
C HIS A 133 6.44 -13.07 -5.31
N VAL A 134 7.61 -12.43 -5.47
CA VAL A 134 7.91 -11.07 -5.04
C VAL A 134 8.29 -10.25 -6.26
N TYR A 135 7.59 -9.14 -6.48
CA TYR A 135 7.81 -8.21 -7.59
C TYR A 135 8.43 -6.92 -7.07
N ALA A 136 9.63 -6.57 -7.53
CA ALA A 136 10.39 -5.45 -6.99
C ALA A 136 11.00 -4.58 -8.10
N MET A 137 10.96 -3.26 -7.92
CA MET A 137 11.48 -2.27 -8.86
C MET A 137 12.70 -1.56 -8.27
N GLY A 138 13.85 -1.69 -8.92
CA GLY A 138 15.04 -0.91 -8.58
C GLY A 138 14.95 0.53 -9.08
N GLN A 139 15.67 1.45 -8.45
CA GLN A 139 15.70 2.87 -8.82
C GLN A 139 16.21 3.14 -10.25
N PHE A 140 16.93 2.18 -10.84
CA PHE A 140 17.43 2.22 -12.22
C PHE A 140 16.61 1.33 -13.17
N SER A 141 15.32 1.14 -12.88
CA SER A 141 14.31 0.57 -13.78
C SER A 141 14.33 -0.96 -13.95
N ASP A 142 15.16 -1.66 -13.19
CA ASP A 142 15.14 -3.13 -13.15
C ASP A 142 13.95 -3.62 -12.32
N LEU A 143 12.94 -4.16 -13.01
CA LEU A 143 11.83 -4.91 -12.44
C LEU A 143 12.18 -6.39 -12.41
N VAL A 144 12.12 -6.99 -11.22
CA VAL A 144 12.36 -8.42 -11.03
C VAL A 144 11.13 -9.12 -10.47
N CYS A 145 10.95 -10.38 -10.85
CA CYS A 145 10.11 -11.33 -10.15
C CYS A 145 11.01 -12.38 -9.51
N LEU A 146 10.87 -12.55 -8.21
CA LEU A 146 11.67 -13.47 -7.40
C LEU A 146 10.76 -14.52 -6.76
N SER A 147 11.27 -15.72 -6.58
CA SER A 147 10.67 -16.73 -5.71
C SER A 147 10.63 -16.21 -4.28
N ALA A 148 9.43 -16.14 -3.68
CA ALA A 148 9.23 -15.72 -2.30
C ALA A 148 9.98 -16.62 -1.31
N LYS A 149 10.18 -17.90 -1.68
CA LYS A 149 10.81 -18.94 -0.86
C LYS A 149 12.30 -18.71 -0.66
N ASP A 150 13.04 -18.45 -1.74
CA ASP A 150 14.50 -18.50 -1.77
C ASP A 150 15.17 -17.36 -2.56
N GLY A 151 14.41 -16.37 -3.02
CA GLY A 151 14.94 -15.19 -3.71
C GLY A 151 15.46 -15.46 -5.11
N LYS A 152 15.28 -16.68 -5.66
CA LYS A 152 15.70 -17.00 -7.02
C LYS A 152 14.90 -16.17 -8.03
N GLU A 153 15.62 -15.57 -8.99
CA GLU A 153 15.00 -14.84 -10.07
C GLU A 153 14.18 -15.77 -10.97
N VAL A 154 12.92 -15.39 -11.20
CA VAL A 154 12.01 -16.04 -12.14
C VAL A 154 12.06 -15.34 -13.48
N TRP A 155 11.99 -14.01 -13.48
CA TRP A 155 12.17 -13.18 -14.66
C TRP A 155 12.60 -11.77 -14.28
N ARG A 156 13.12 -11.04 -15.28
CA ARG A 156 13.54 -9.64 -15.18
C ARG A 156 13.09 -8.85 -16.40
N LYS A 157 12.83 -7.57 -16.19
CA LYS A 157 12.54 -6.58 -17.23
C LYS A 157 13.18 -5.25 -16.86
N ASN A 158 13.85 -4.61 -17.81
CA ASN A 158 14.37 -3.26 -17.60
C ASN A 158 13.44 -2.25 -18.28
N LEU A 159 12.81 -1.37 -17.53
CA LEU A 159 11.79 -0.44 -18.06
C LEU A 159 12.39 0.52 -19.10
N LEU A 160 13.60 1.04 -18.88
CA LEU A 160 14.27 1.93 -19.84
C LEU A 160 14.60 1.21 -21.15
N ASN A 161 15.19 0.02 -21.07
CA ASN A 161 15.68 -0.69 -22.25
C ASN A 161 14.57 -1.45 -22.99
N ASP A 162 13.73 -2.19 -22.26
CA ASP A 162 12.73 -3.08 -22.82
C ASP A 162 11.39 -2.39 -23.09
N LEU A 163 11.02 -1.41 -22.25
CA LEU A 163 9.78 -0.65 -22.38
C LEU A 163 10.03 0.80 -22.81
N LYS A 164 11.24 1.17 -23.24
CA LYS A 164 11.53 2.54 -23.71
C LYS A 164 10.99 3.61 -22.76
N ALA A 165 11.10 3.33 -21.46
CA ALA A 165 10.56 4.18 -20.43
C ALA A 165 11.14 5.59 -20.53
N LYS A 166 10.33 6.59 -20.18
CA LYS A 166 10.73 7.99 -20.18
C LYS A 166 10.38 8.59 -18.82
N LEU A 167 11.43 8.79 -18.02
CA LEU A 167 11.36 9.51 -16.76
C LEU A 167 11.16 11.00 -17.01
N MET A 168 10.54 11.68 -16.04
CA MET A 168 10.59 13.14 -15.98
C MET A 168 12.03 13.64 -15.83
N GLU A 169 12.31 14.82 -16.38
CA GLU A 169 13.63 15.46 -16.33
C GLU A 169 13.62 16.64 -15.34
N PRO A 170 14.59 16.75 -14.41
CA PRO A 170 15.68 15.80 -14.16
C PRO A 170 15.22 14.53 -13.37
N PRO A 171 15.82 13.35 -13.60
CA PRO A 171 15.42 12.08 -12.97
C PRO A 171 15.99 11.90 -11.55
N VAL A 172 15.83 12.91 -10.70
CA VAL A 172 16.51 13.06 -9.40
C VAL A 172 16.29 11.87 -8.47
N TRP A 173 15.09 11.27 -8.48
CA TRP A 173 14.75 10.15 -7.59
C TRP A 173 14.70 8.77 -8.26
N GLY A 174 15.05 8.69 -9.55
CA GLY A 174 14.94 7.46 -10.35
C GLY A 174 13.51 6.91 -10.41
N PHE A 175 13.36 5.59 -10.52
CA PHE A 175 12.06 4.94 -10.38
C PHE A 175 11.69 4.75 -8.91
N ALA A 176 10.51 5.23 -8.51
CA ALA A 176 10.02 5.16 -7.13
C ALA A 176 8.63 4.52 -6.98
N GLU A 177 7.91 4.28 -8.07
CA GLU A 177 6.63 3.59 -7.99
C GLU A 177 6.79 2.13 -7.52
N SER A 178 5.76 1.62 -6.86
CA SER A 178 5.68 0.23 -6.43
C SER A 178 4.84 -0.59 -7.42
N PRO A 179 5.34 -1.72 -7.97
CA PRO A 179 4.60 -2.54 -8.94
C PRO A 179 3.26 -3.02 -8.40
N LEU A 180 2.15 -2.83 -9.12
CA LEU A 180 0.85 -3.37 -8.73
C LEU A 180 0.70 -4.80 -9.27
N VAL A 181 0.21 -5.73 -8.46
CA VAL A 181 -0.30 -7.02 -8.95
C VAL A 181 -1.81 -6.97 -8.96
N ASP A 182 -2.43 -7.23 -10.11
CA ASP A 182 -3.89 -7.36 -10.24
C ASP A 182 -4.23 -8.58 -11.11
N GLY A 183 -4.80 -9.61 -10.47
CA GLY A 183 -5.10 -10.89 -11.10
C GLY A 183 -3.85 -11.56 -11.71
N GLY A 184 -3.81 -11.64 -13.04
CA GLY A 184 -2.70 -12.24 -13.79
C GLY A 184 -1.60 -11.26 -14.21
N GLN A 185 -1.70 -9.99 -13.83
CA GLN A 185 -0.88 -8.91 -14.35
C GLN A 185 0.02 -8.29 -13.27
N VAL A 186 1.22 -7.86 -13.67
CA VAL A 186 2.03 -6.86 -12.95
C VAL A 186 1.95 -5.56 -13.74
N VAL A 187 1.56 -4.48 -13.07
CA VAL A 187 1.32 -3.16 -13.68
C VAL A 187 2.36 -2.17 -13.17
N VAL A 188 2.96 -1.45 -14.11
CA VAL A 188 4.01 -0.46 -13.89
C VAL A 188 3.79 0.74 -14.81
N THR A 189 4.45 1.86 -14.51
CA THR A 189 4.36 3.11 -15.27
C THR A 189 5.70 3.44 -15.95
N PRO A 190 6.05 2.82 -17.09
CA PRO A 190 7.25 3.19 -17.83
C PRO A 190 7.22 4.64 -18.36
N GLY A 191 6.05 5.27 -18.51
CA GLY A 191 5.98 6.61 -19.07
C GLY A 191 6.24 6.66 -20.58
N GLY A 192 6.01 7.84 -21.16
CA GLY A 192 6.54 8.21 -22.46
C GLY A 192 5.69 7.80 -23.67
N PRO A 193 6.26 7.94 -24.88
CA PRO A 193 5.51 7.89 -26.15
C PRO A 193 4.91 6.52 -26.46
N GLU A 194 5.44 5.45 -25.87
CA GLU A 194 4.92 4.09 -26.02
C GLU A 194 3.74 3.78 -25.07
N GLY A 195 3.37 4.74 -24.21
CA GLY A 195 2.26 4.65 -23.26
C GLY A 195 2.75 4.66 -21.80
N THR A 196 2.12 5.48 -20.97
CA THR A 196 2.49 5.71 -19.57
C THR A 196 2.40 4.46 -18.72
N VAL A 197 1.39 3.62 -18.95
CA VAL A 197 1.11 2.40 -18.18
C VAL A 197 1.40 1.17 -19.02
N ALA A 198 1.98 0.14 -18.41
CA ALA A 198 2.17 -1.17 -19.00
C ALA A 198 1.68 -2.26 -18.05
N ALA A 199 0.99 -3.25 -18.59
CA ALA A 199 0.72 -4.51 -17.90
C ALA A 199 1.58 -5.62 -18.49
N LEU A 200 2.16 -6.41 -17.59
CA LEU A 200 3.00 -7.55 -17.89
C LEU A 200 2.32 -8.82 -17.36
N ASP A 201 2.50 -9.95 -18.04
CA ASP A 201 2.13 -11.24 -17.50
C ASP A 201 2.96 -11.52 -16.24
N LYS A 202 2.30 -11.77 -15.11
CA LYS A 202 2.98 -11.87 -13.81
C LYS A 202 3.94 -13.06 -13.70
N LYS A 203 3.77 -14.09 -14.52
CA LYS A 203 4.58 -15.31 -14.48
C LYS A 203 5.79 -15.24 -15.40
N THR A 204 5.72 -14.45 -16.47
CA THR A 204 6.73 -14.44 -17.53
C THR A 204 7.38 -13.07 -17.75
N GLY A 205 6.80 -11.99 -17.24
CA GLY A 205 7.25 -10.62 -17.49
C GLY A 205 6.98 -10.13 -18.92
N LYS A 206 6.28 -10.91 -19.75
CA LYS A 206 5.93 -10.51 -21.11
C LYS A 206 4.92 -9.38 -21.09
N THR A 207 5.16 -8.33 -21.89
CA THR A 207 4.20 -7.23 -22.04
C THR A 207 2.90 -7.73 -22.65
N LEU A 208 1.79 -7.49 -21.94
CA LEU A 208 0.43 -7.79 -22.39
C LEU A 208 -0.14 -6.61 -23.18
N TRP A 209 0.01 -5.40 -22.64
CA TRP A 209 -0.43 -4.18 -23.29
C TRP A 209 0.31 -2.95 -22.74
N ARG A 210 0.19 -1.84 -23.47
CA ARG A 210 0.57 -0.49 -23.02
C ARG A 210 -0.51 0.53 -23.36
N SER A 211 -0.63 1.56 -22.53
CA SER A 211 -1.64 2.61 -22.69
C SER A 211 -1.30 3.61 -23.79
N LYS A 212 -1.44 3.23 -25.06
CA LYS A 212 -1.00 4.04 -26.22
C LYS A 212 -1.61 5.44 -26.30
N GLU A 213 -2.81 5.63 -25.75
CA GLU A 213 -3.54 6.90 -25.77
C GLU A 213 -3.16 7.84 -24.62
N PHE A 214 -2.36 7.36 -23.65
CA PHE A 214 -1.90 8.12 -22.50
C PHE A 214 -0.38 8.05 -22.44
N THR A 215 0.29 9.16 -22.75
CA THR A 215 1.75 9.21 -23.01
C THR A 215 2.47 10.25 -22.15
N ASP A 216 1.94 10.53 -20.96
CA ASP A 216 2.65 11.30 -19.95
C ASP A 216 3.94 10.56 -19.54
N ASP A 217 4.96 11.31 -19.12
CA ASP A 217 6.21 10.74 -18.62
C ASP A 217 5.97 10.09 -17.25
N THR A 218 6.87 9.18 -16.85
CA THR A 218 6.72 8.51 -15.55
C THR A 218 7.12 9.43 -14.40
N THR A 219 6.49 9.20 -13.24
CA THR A 219 6.72 9.96 -12.00
C THR A 219 6.95 9.01 -10.83
N TYR A 220 6.68 9.46 -9.60
CA TYR A 220 6.95 8.72 -8.37
C TYR A 220 5.67 8.13 -7.74
N ALA A 221 4.49 8.51 -8.21
CA ALA A 221 3.22 8.06 -7.65
C ALA A 221 2.92 6.60 -8.04
N SER A 222 2.60 5.79 -7.03
CA SER A 222 2.12 4.42 -7.26
C SER A 222 0.63 4.42 -7.59
N LEU A 223 0.25 3.74 -8.69
CA LEU A 223 -1.15 3.63 -9.14
C LEU A 223 -2.01 2.76 -8.21
N ILE A 224 -3.34 2.90 -8.31
CA ILE A 224 -4.31 2.01 -7.66
C ILE A 224 -5.20 1.32 -8.68
N ALA A 225 -5.86 0.23 -8.29
CA ALA A 225 -6.94 -0.38 -9.06
C ALA A 225 -8.27 -0.17 -8.34
N ALA A 226 -9.28 0.28 -9.08
CA ALA A 226 -10.63 0.55 -8.56
C ALA A 226 -11.70 0.12 -9.56
N GLU A 227 -12.89 -0.19 -9.07
CA GLU A 227 -14.07 -0.39 -9.92
C GLU A 227 -14.77 0.96 -10.11
N ILE A 228 -14.66 1.55 -11.31
CA ILE A 228 -15.24 2.86 -11.62
C ILE A 228 -16.30 2.67 -12.70
N GLY A 229 -17.56 2.99 -12.39
CA GLY A 229 -18.66 2.83 -13.35
C GLY A 229 -18.81 1.40 -13.90
N GLY A 230 -18.53 0.37 -13.08
CA GLY A 230 -18.58 -1.04 -13.49
C GLY A 230 -17.40 -1.52 -14.31
N LYS A 231 -16.29 -0.76 -14.36
CA LYS A 231 -15.03 -1.15 -14.99
C LYS A 231 -13.87 -1.15 -14.01
N ARG A 232 -13.11 -2.24 -14.02
CA ARG A 232 -11.77 -2.30 -13.41
C ARG A 232 -10.86 -1.28 -14.10
N THR A 233 -10.44 -0.28 -13.34
CA THR A 233 -9.71 0.89 -13.81
C THR A 233 -8.43 1.05 -12.99
N TYR A 234 -7.30 1.24 -13.67
CA TYR A 234 -6.08 1.73 -13.03
C TYR A 234 -6.09 3.25 -12.99
N VAL A 235 -6.01 3.81 -11.78
CA VAL A 235 -5.96 5.26 -11.58
C VAL A 235 -4.49 5.66 -11.38
N VAL A 236 -4.02 6.53 -12.27
CA VAL A 236 -2.62 6.95 -12.34
C VAL A 236 -2.53 8.45 -12.20
N LEU A 237 -1.61 8.90 -11.35
CA LEU A 237 -1.26 10.31 -11.18
C LEU A 237 0.14 10.54 -11.75
N THR A 238 0.28 11.57 -12.57
CA THR A 238 1.56 12.02 -13.16
C THR A 238 1.83 13.48 -12.77
N ASP A 239 2.87 14.07 -13.36
CA ASP A 239 3.26 15.46 -13.20
C ASP A 239 2.38 16.41 -14.02
N LYS A 240 1.55 15.87 -14.92
CA LYS A 240 0.67 16.63 -15.80
C LYS A 240 -0.81 16.37 -15.54
N SER A 241 -1.17 15.16 -15.15
CA SER A 241 -2.57 14.76 -15.11
C SER A 241 -2.87 13.63 -14.13
N VAL A 242 -4.15 13.42 -13.87
CA VAL A 242 -4.69 12.18 -13.31
C VAL A 242 -5.54 11.50 -14.39
N ALA A 243 -5.39 10.19 -14.53
CA ALA A 243 -6.05 9.42 -15.59
C ALA A 243 -6.57 8.07 -15.08
N GLY A 244 -7.63 7.58 -15.73
CA GLY A 244 -8.14 6.22 -15.56
C GLY A 244 -7.90 5.39 -16.81
N ILE A 245 -7.26 4.23 -16.63
CA ILE A 245 -6.91 3.29 -17.70
C ILE A 245 -7.71 2.00 -17.53
N ASP A 246 -8.31 1.50 -18.61
CA ASP A 246 -9.03 0.22 -18.60
C ASP A 246 -8.04 -0.93 -18.31
N ALA A 247 -8.23 -1.64 -17.19
CA ALA A 247 -7.30 -2.67 -16.72
C ALA A 247 -7.19 -3.88 -17.67
N LYS A 248 -8.19 -4.09 -18.54
CA LYS A 248 -8.21 -5.20 -19.49
C LYS A 248 -7.46 -4.85 -20.77
N THR A 249 -7.64 -3.64 -21.29
CA THR A 249 -7.17 -3.27 -22.64
C THR A 249 -6.01 -2.28 -22.65
N GLY A 250 -5.78 -1.56 -21.54
CA GLY A 250 -4.87 -0.42 -21.51
C GLY A 250 -5.43 0.86 -22.14
N GLY A 251 -6.70 0.87 -22.58
CA GLY A 251 -7.32 2.05 -23.19
C GLY A 251 -7.54 3.19 -22.20
N LEU A 252 -7.46 4.44 -22.66
CA LEU A 252 -7.71 5.60 -21.82
C LEU A 252 -9.23 5.77 -21.62
N LEU A 253 -9.69 5.73 -20.37
CA LEU A 253 -11.10 5.92 -20.03
C LEU A 253 -11.43 7.40 -19.81
N TRP A 254 -10.60 8.09 -19.04
CA TRP A 254 -10.72 9.52 -18.74
C TRP A 254 -9.35 10.09 -18.35
N ARG A 255 -9.22 11.41 -18.49
CA ARG A 255 -8.06 12.21 -18.09
C ARG A 255 -8.55 13.55 -17.56
N ALA A 256 -7.90 14.06 -16.51
CA ALA A 256 -8.04 15.44 -16.08
C ALA A 256 -6.65 16.05 -15.91
N ASP A 257 -6.42 17.20 -16.53
CA ASP A 257 -5.17 17.93 -16.39
C ASP A 257 -5.04 18.46 -14.96
N ARG A 258 -3.89 18.22 -14.36
CA ARG A 258 -3.55 18.57 -13.00
C ARG A 258 -2.02 18.66 -12.88
N PRO A 259 -1.41 19.78 -13.26
CA PRO A 259 0.03 19.93 -13.22
C PRO A 259 0.56 19.84 -11.78
N GLY A 260 1.57 19.01 -11.58
CA GLY A 260 2.38 18.95 -10.38
C GLY A 260 3.47 20.03 -10.36
N ARG A 261 4.49 19.87 -9.51
CA ARG A 261 5.58 20.84 -9.40
C ARG A 261 6.98 20.23 -9.40
N VAL A 262 7.38 19.55 -8.33
CA VAL A 262 8.75 19.00 -8.18
C VAL A 262 8.73 17.48 -8.21
N ALA A 263 8.12 16.86 -7.19
CA ALA A 263 7.93 15.42 -7.11
C ALA A 263 6.46 15.11 -6.86
N VAL A 264 5.84 14.35 -7.76
CA VAL A 264 4.46 13.85 -7.60
C VAL A 264 4.53 12.42 -7.07
N ILE A 265 4.26 12.27 -5.78
CA ILE A 265 4.51 11.07 -4.97
C ILE A 265 3.20 10.44 -4.44
N PRO A 266 2.19 11.22 -3.96
CA PRO A 266 1.04 10.62 -3.29
C PRO A 266 0.23 9.67 -4.19
N THR A 267 -0.19 8.56 -3.62
CA THR A 267 -1.09 7.59 -4.26
C THR A 267 -2.51 8.16 -4.34
N PRO A 268 -3.21 8.02 -5.49
CA PRO A 268 -4.61 8.41 -5.59
C PRO A 268 -5.50 7.71 -4.56
N VAL A 269 -6.53 8.40 -4.08
CA VAL A 269 -7.56 7.85 -3.20
C VAL A 269 -8.86 7.75 -3.99
N TYR A 270 -9.55 6.62 -3.87
CA TYR A 270 -10.82 6.37 -4.58
C TYR A 270 -11.94 6.02 -3.60
N ALA A 271 -13.12 6.62 -3.80
CA ALA A 271 -14.37 6.17 -3.21
C ALA A 271 -15.57 6.67 -4.03
N ASP A 272 -16.57 5.81 -4.24
CA ASP A 272 -17.88 6.16 -4.81
C ASP A 272 -17.80 6.99 -6.11
N ASN A 273 -17.01 6.53 -7.09
CA ASN A 273 -16.72 7.25 -8.35
C ASN A 273 -16.04 8.61 -8.18
N HIS A 274 -15.44 8.90 -7.03
CA HIS A 274 -14.61 10.07 -6.82
C HIS A 274 -13.15 9.65 -6.66
N VAL A 275 -12.26 10.41 -7.30
CA VAL A 275 -10.81 10.24 -7.22
C VAL A 275 -10.22 11.50 -6.61
N PHE A 276 -9.61 11.37 -5.45
CA PHE A 276 -8.82 12.43 -4.82
C PHE A 276 -7.34 12.22 -5.12
N VAL A 277 -6.66 13.30 -5.52
CA VAL A 277 -5.22 13.34 -5.74
C VAL A 277 -4.63 14.58 -5.08
N THR A 278 -3.39 14.47 -4.60
CA THR A 278 -2.67 15.55 -3.92
C THR A 278 -1.20 15.55 -4.30
N SER A 279 -0.57 16.71 -4.22
CA SER A 279 0.89 16.86 -4.36
C SER A 279 1.40 17.95 -3.42
N GLY A 280 2.63 17.79 -2.93
CA GLY A 280 3.31 18.76 -2.08
C GLY A 280 3.78 20.00 -2.84
N TYR A 281 4.74 20.74 -2.28
CA TYR A 281 5.34 21.90 -2.93
C TYR A 281 4.33 22.99 -3.34
N GLY A 282 3.26 23.15 -2.57
CA GLY A 282 2.22 24.16 -2.79
C GLY A 282 1.23 23.85 -3.93
N VAL A 283 1.13 22.59 -4.37
CA VAL A 283 0.14 22.18 -5.39
C VAL A 283 -1.26 21.96 -4.79
N GLY A 284 -1.36 21.43 -3.57
CA GLY A 284 -2.65 21.17 -2.92
C GLY A 284 -3.29 19.84 -3.34
N GLY A 285 -4.60 19.73 -3.17
CA GLY A 285 -5.39 18.54 -3.46
C GLY A 285 -6.65 18.83 -4.29
N ASP A 286 -7.05 17.89 -5.13
CA ASP A 286 -8.22 17.99 -6.00
C ASP A 286 -9.06 16.72 -5.90
N LEU A 287 -10.38 16.89 -5.85
CA LEU A 287 -11.34 15.78 -5.99
C LEU A 287 -11.97 15.83 -7.38
N PHE A 288 -11.95 14.71 -8.10
CA PHE A 288 -12.63 14.54 -9.38
C PHE A 288 -13.77 13.55 -9.25
N LYS A 289 -14.96 13.91 -9.73
CA LYS A 289 -16.07 12.99 -9.94
C LYS A 289 -15.95 12.38 -11.32
N ILE A 290 -15.96 11.05 -11.37
CA ILE A 290 -15.89 10.29 -12.60
C ILE A 290 -17.30 9.83 -12.98
N THR A 291 -17.77 10.24 -14.16
CA THR A 291 -19.12 9.90 -14.63
C THR A 291 -19.06 9.06 -15.90
N PRO A 292 -19.59 7.82 -15.88
CA PRO A 292 -19.75 7.02 -17.09
C PRO A 292 -20.86 7.61 -17.98
N ALA A 293 -20.59 7.76 -19.27
CA ALA A 293 -21.55 8.25 -20.26
C ALA A 293 -21.34 7.54 -21.60
N GLY A 294 -22.26 6.63 -21.97
CA GLY A 294 -22.26 5.97 -23.29
C GLY A 294 -20.98 5.19 -23.61
N GLY A 295 -20.37 4.54 -22.61
CA GLY A 295 -19.10 3.80 -22.76
C GLY A 295 -17.83 4.67 -22.69
N LYS A 296 -17.98 5.99 -22.56
CA LYS A 296 -16.91 6.94 -22.22
C LYS A 296 -17.01 7.34 -20.75
N PHE A 297 -15.96 7.98 -20.23
CA PHE A 297 -15.95 8.52 -18.88
C PHE A 297 -15.56 10.00 -18.95
N THR A 298 -16.19 10.82 -18.12
CA THR A 298 -15.77 12.21 -17.89
C THR A 298 -15.21 12.34 -16.49
N ALA A 299 -14.25 13.23 -16.32
CA ALA A 299 -13.69 13.61 -15.02
C ALA A 299 -13.97 15.08 -14.78
N GLU A 300 -14.79 15.39 -13.78
CA GLU A 300 -15.15 16.76 -13.40
C GLU A 300 -14.55 17.09 -12.03
N ARG A 301 -13.81 18.19 -11.92
CA ARG A 301 -13.27 18.63 -10.63
C ARG A 301 -14.41 19.13 -9.74
N VAL A 302 -14.62 18.47 -8.61
CA VAL A 302 -15.60 18.84 -7.57
C VAL A 302 -15.07 19.99 -6.73
N TYR A 303 -13.83 19.90 -6.25
CA TYR A 303 -13.17 20.97 -5.52
C TYR A 303 -11.66 20.93 -5.69
N HIS A 304 -11.04 22.05 -5.30
CA HIS A 304 -9.61 22.19 -5.05
C HIS A 304 -9.40 22.67 -3.60
N THR A 305 -8.31 22.26 -2.95
CA THR A 305 -7.90 22.72 -1.62
C THR A 305 -6.39 22.92 -1.53
N ASP A 306 -5.96 24.06 -1.00
CA ASP A 306 -4.55 24.35 -0.71
C ASP A 306 -4.06 23.70 0.59
N ASP A 307 -4.98 23.29 1.48
CA ASP A 307 -4.63 22.81 2.83
C ASP A 307 -4.00 21.42 2.82
N LEU A 308 -4.44 20.54 1.90
CA LEU A 308 -4.03 19.14 1.83
C LEU A 308 -3.06 18.91 0.67
N GLY A 309 -1.94 19.64 0.65
CA GLY A 309 -0.78 19.40 -0.22
C GLY A 309 0.21 18.44 0.42
N VAL A 310 0.11 17.14 0.12
CA VAL A 310 0.92 16.09 0.74
C VAL A 310 2.20 15.86 -0.04
N HIS A 311 3.34 15.94 0.64
CA HIS A 311 4.65 15.69 0.04
C HIS A 311 4.95 14.19 -0.08
N VAL A 312 5.22 13.54 1.04
CA VAL A 312 5.49 12.10 1.17
C VAL A 312 4.46 11.53 2.16
N GLY A 313 4.15 10.23 2.09
CA GLY A 313 3.38 9.55 3.14
C GLY A 313 1.87 9.40 2.91
N GLY A 314 1.31 10.13 1.95
CA GLY A 314 -0.04 9.90 1.39
C GLY A 314 -1.21 10.35 2.27
N VAL A 315 -2.41 9.93 1.88
CA VAL A 315 -3.70 10.27 2.51
C VAL A 315 -4.51 8.99 2.71
N VAL A 316 -5.21 8.88 3.84
CA VAL A 316 -6.11 7.77 4.15
C VAL A 316 -7.54 8.27 4.19
N LEU A 317 -8.46 7.55 3.56
CA LEU A 317 -9.88 7.83 3.65
C LEU A 317 -10.52 6.89 4.68
N VAL A 318 -11.01 7.45 5.79
CA VAL A 318 -11.73 6.69 6.83
C VAL A 318 -13.16 7.21 6.92
N GLY A 319 -14.11 6.37 6.49
CA GLY A 319 -15.50 6.77 6.34
C GLY A 319 -15.64 7.90 5.31
N LYS A 320 -16.01 9.10 5.76
CA LYS A 320 -16.20 10.29 4.92
C LYS A 320 -15.08 11.32 5.04
N HIS A 321 -13.97 10.97 5.70
CA HIS A 321 -12.92 11.93 6.05
C HIS A 321 -11.56 11.47 5.54
N LEU A 322 -10.87 12.38 4.88
CA LEU A 322 -9.47 12.25 4.52
C LEU A 322 -8.62 12.65 5.72
N TYR A 323 -7.65 11.81 6.05
CA TYR A 323 -6.58 12.09 6.99
C TYR A 323 -5.26 12.07 6.24
N GLY A 324 -4.51 13.17 6.33
CA GLY A 324 -3.24 13.30 5.62
C GLY A 324 -2.32 14.29 6.29
N VAL A 325 -1.03 14.17 6.00
CA VAL A 325 0.00 15.02 6.57
C VAL A 325 0.55 15.91 5.46
N ASN A 326 0.38 17.21 5.58
CA ASN A 326 1.03 18.15 4.67
C ASN A 326 2.46 18.45 5.16
N GLU A 327 3.12 19.46 4.60
CA GLU A 327 4.50 19.81 4.97
C GLU A 327 4.67 20.38 6.40
N ARG A 328 3.59 20.49 7.18
CA ARG A 328 3.57 21.12 8.50
C ARG A 328 2.81 20.35 9.58
N GLN A 329 1.75 19.64 9.22
CA GLN A 329 0.75 19.18 10.18
C GLN A 329 -0.13 18.04 9.65
N LEU A 330 -0.77 17.31 10.56
CA LEU A 330 -1.85 16.38 10.28
C LEU A 330 -3.17 17.13 10.11
N LEU A 331 -3.99 16.71 9.15
CA LEU A 331 -5.29 17.31 8.85
C LEU A 331 -6.38 16.25 8.79
N CYS A 332 -7.59 16.66 9.14
CA CYS A 332 -8.83 15.95 8.82
C CYS A 332 -9.68 16.83 7.88
N VAL A 333 -10.05 16.28 6.74
CA VAL A 333 -10.80 16.98 5.69
C VAL A 333 -12.03 16.15 5.30
N GLU A 334 -13.19 16.77 5.16
CA GLU A 334 -14.38 16.09 4.64
C GLU A 334 -14.20 15.77 3.15
N PHE A 335 -14.30 14.48 2.80
CA PHE A 335 -13.89 13.94 1.50
C PHE A 335 -14.62 14.55 0.31
N LEU A 336 -15.91 14.85 0.42
CA LEU A 336 -16.71 15.32 -0.72
C LEU A 336 -16.73 16.84 -0.88
N THR A 337 -16.33 17.59 0.16
CA THR A 337 -16.44 19.06 0.16
C THR A 337 -15.09 19.76 0.24
N GLY A 338 -14.02 19.05 0.65
CA GLY A 338 -12.71 19.66 0.89
C GLY A 338 -12.67 20.51 2.16
N LYS A 339 -13.73 20.52 2.97
CA LYS A 339 -13.78 21.30 4.20
C LYS A 339 -12.82 20.72 5.24
N VAL A 340 -11.84 21.53 5.66
CA VAL A 340 -10.97 21.21 6.79
C VAL A 340 -11.80 21.23 8.08
N LEU A 341 -11.78 20.11 8.82
CA LEU A 341 -12.45 19.98 10.11
C LEU A 341 -11.51 20.37 11.24
N TRP A 342 -10.26 19.94 11.16
CA TRP A 342 -9.18 20.36 12.05
C TRP A 342 -7.82 20.15 11.37
N LYS A 343 -6.81 20.85 11.89
CA LYS A 343 -5.40 20.70 11.52
C LYS A 343 -4.54 20.89 12.77
N GLU A 344 -3.61 19.98 13.01
CA GLU A 344 -2.74 20.01 14.18
C GLU A 344 -1.34 19.52 13.86
N ARG A 345 -0.32 20.13 14.49
CA ARG A 345 1.09 19.84 14.19
C ARG A 345 1.37 18.34 14.21
N SER A 346 0.89 17.61 15.23
CA SER A 346 1.28 16.22 15.48
C SER A 346 2.81 16.09 15.39
N VAL A 347 3.31 15.16 14.58
CA VAL A 347 4.75 14.92 14.31
C VAL A 347 5.35 15.83 13.21
N GLY A 348 4.61 16.84 12.75
CA GLY A 348 4.99 17.71 11.65
C GLY A 348 4.72 17.07 10.29
N LYS A 349 5.71 17.15 9.38
CA LYS A 349 5.68 16.50 8.06
C LYS A 349 5.95 15.01 8.19
N GLY A 350 5.19 14.16 7.52
CA GLY A 350 5.29 12.72 7.74
C GLY A 350 4.36 11.86 6.91
N ALA A 351 4.21 10.60 7.33
CA ALA A 351 3.37 9.59 6.70
C ALA A 351 2.29 9.08 7.66
N VAL A 352 1.17 8.63 7.11
CA VAL A 352 0.01 8.16 7.87
C VAL A 352 -0.49 6.81 7.35
N VAL A 353 -0.84 5.94 8.29
CA VAL A 353 -1.58 4.68 8.08
C VAL A 353 -2.71 4.60 9.12
N TYR A 354 -3.82 3.96 8.77
CA TYR A 354 -4.92 3.71 9.69
C TYR A 354 -4.94 2.25 10.14
N ALA A 355 -5.21 2.01 11.42
CA ALA A 355 -5.59 0.71 11.93
C ALA A 355 -6.48 0.85 13.18
N ASP A 356 -7.51 0.02 13.30
CA ASP A 356 -8.29 -0.16 14.53
C ASP A 356 -8.74 1.14 15.24
N GLY A 357 -9.29 2.08 14.46
CA GLY A 357 -9.80 3.37 14.95
C GLY A 357 -8.74 4.46 15.16
N HIS A 358 -7.47 4.20 14.85
CA HIS A 358 -6.36 5.12 15.06
C HIS A 358 -5.54 5.34 13.79
N LEU A 359 -4.93 6.51 13.72
CA LEU A 359 -3.92 6.90 12.76
C LEU A 359 -2.55 6.72 13.43
N TYR A 360 -1.65 6.03 12.74
CA TYR A 360 -0.25 5.94 13.11
C TYR A 360 0.49 6.91 12.19
N VAL A 361 1.04 7.96 12.79
CA VAL A 361 1.62 9.09 12.06
C VAL A 361 3.11 9.15 12.37
N ARG A 362 3.94 9.05 11.33
CA ARG A 362 5.40 9.03 11.48
C ARG A 362 6.02 10.26 10.83
N SER A 363 6.86 10.97 11.57
CA SER A 363 7.62 12.11 11.05
C SER A 363 8.57 11.68 9.94
N GLU A 364 8.74 12.53 8.91
CA GLU A 364 9.86 12.42 7.97
C GLU A 364 11.17 12.90 8.60
N GLY A 365 11.08 13.80 9.59
CA GLY A 365 12.21 14.49 10.20
C GLY A 365 12.82 13.74 11.38
N LYS A 366 13.94 14.27 11.87
CA LYS A 366 14.61 13.83 13.10
C LYS A 366 13.93 14.50 14.30
N PRO A 367 13.73 13.81 15.44
CA PRO A 367 14.31 12.51 15.83
C PRO A 367 13.54 11.25 15.38
N GLY A 368 12.57 11.37 14.46
CA GLY A 368 11.75 10.23 14.03
C GLY A 368 10.55 10.00 14.95
N GLU A 369 9.87 11.08 15.31
CA GLU A 369 8.64 11.04 16.12
C GLU A 369 7.57 10.16 15.47
N VAL A 370 6.87 9.37 16.28
CA VAL A 370 5.72 8.57 15.87
C VAL A 370 4.58 8.82 16.85
N ALA A 371 3.41 9.20 16.33
CA ALA A 371 2.21 9.45 17.11
C ALA A 371 1.13 8.42 16.81
N LEU A 372 0.37 8.08 17.84
CA LEU A 372 -0.93 7.41 17.75
C LEU A 372 -2.02 8.45 17.95
N VAL A 373 -2.92 8.60 16.97
CA VAL A 373 -3.97 9.62 17.00
C VAL A 373 -5.32 8.95 16.76
N GLU A 374 -6.34 9.27 17.53
CA GLU A 374 -7.70 8.79 17.26
C GLU A 374 -8.18 9.30 15.89
N ALA A 375 -8.74 8.41 15.05
CA ALA A 375 -9.29 8.77 13.76
C ALA A 375 -10.68 9.43 13.93
N SER A 376 -10.70 10.63 14.50
CA SER A 376 -11.92 11.38 14.83
C SER A 376 -12.07 12.62 13.95
N PRO A 377 -13.26 12.86 13.36
CA PRO A 377 -13.52 14.10 12.62
C PRO A 377 -13.83 15.29 13.53
N LYS A 378 -14.05 15.05 14.83
CA LYS A 378 -14.49 16.10 15.77
C LYS A 378 -13.34 16.97 16.26
N ALA A 379 -12.19 16.37 16.51
CA ALA A 379 -10.98 17.03 17.00
C ALA A 379 -9.78 16.11 16.81
N TYR A 380 -8.58 16.70 16.88
CA TYR A 380 -7.33 15.97 17.10
C TYR A 380 -7.33 15.40 18.53
N VAL A 381 -7.05 14.10 18.66
CA VAL A 381 -6.91 13.44 19.96
C VAL A 381 -5.70 12.52 19.91
N GLU A 382 -4.57 12.99 20.45
CA GLU A 382 -3.36 12.19 20.58
C GLU A 382 -3.53 11.15 21.69
N LYS A 383 -3.05 9.93 21.42
CA LYS A 383 -3.10 8.77 22.31
C LYS A 383 -1.72 8.23 22.65
N GLY A 384 -0.67 8.93 22.24
CA GLY A 384 0.70 8.51 22.44
C GLY A 384 1.63 9.12 21.42
N LEU A 385 2.85 9.38 21.86
CA LEU A 385 3.93 9.94 21.07
C LEU A 385 5.23 9.34 21.61
N PHE A 386 6.09 8.86 20.73
CA PHE A 386 7.44 8.45 21.11
C PHE A 386 8.44 8.80 20.02
N GLU A 387 9.71 8.87 20.39
CA GLU A 387 10.81 9.02 19.44
C GLU A 387 11.38 7.64 19.08
N GLN A 388 11.48 7.35 17.79
CA GLN A 388 12.05 6.09 17.34
C GLN A 388 13.52 5.95 17.81
N PRO A 389 13.88 4.90 18.57
CA PRO A 389 15.28 4.60 18.85
C PRO A 389 16.04 4.25 17.56
N GLU A 390 17.37 4.38 17.61
CA GLU A 390 18.26 4.00 16.52
C GLU A 390 17.95 4.66 15.17
N GLY A 391 17.37 5.86 15.19
CA GLY A 391 17.13 6.65 13.99
C GLY A 391 18.42 6.88 13.20
N SER A 392 18.36 6.76 11.88
CA SER A 392 19.54 6.90 10.99
C SER A 392 20.14 8.31 11.00
N GLY A 393 19.46 9.27 11.63
CA GLY A 393 19.78 10.67 11.52
C GLY A 393 19.65 11.16 10.08
N SER A 394 18.79 10.57 9.26
CA SER A 394 18.42 11.02 7.92
C SER A 394 16.90 11.23 7.84
N ASN A 395 16.41 11.81 6.73
CA ASN A 395 14.97 11.82 6.51
C ASN A 395 14.46 10.38 6.34
N THR A 396 13.23 10.14 6.80
CA THR A 396 12.56 8.86 6.66
C THR A 396 11.26 9.01 5.87
N TRP A 397 11.16 8.29 4.76
CA TRP A 397 10.01 8.33 3.84
C TRP A 397 9.09 7.10 3.88
N PRO A 398 9.56 5.90 4.29
CA PRO A 398 8.67 4.75 4.41
C PRO A 398 7.51 5.04 5.39
N PRO A 399 6.25 4.83 4.98
CA PRO A 399 5.15 4.83 5.93
C PRO A 399 5.31 3.68 6.95
N PRO A 400 4.77 3.83 8.16
CA PRO A 400 4.59 2.71 9.07
C PRO A 400 3.72 1.61 8.43
N VAL A 401 4.00 0.36 8.77
CA VAL A 401 3.22 -0.81 8.33
C VAL A 401 2.68 -1.53 9.55
N ILE A 402 1.36 -1.77 9.57
CA ILE A 402 0.65 -2.44 10.66
C ILE A 402 0.15 -3.79 10.18
N ALA A 403 0.78 -4.86 10.65
CA ALA A 403 0.50 -6.23 10.27
C ALA A 403 0.80 -7.22 11.40
N ASP A 404 -0.07 -8.20 11.59
CA ASP A 404 0.01 -9.26 12.61
C ASP A 404 0.27 -8.77 14.05
N GLY A 405 -0.42 -7.68 14.43
CA GLY A 405 -0.28 -7.05 15.73
C GLY A 405 1.08 -6.38 15.93
N LYS A 406 1.84 -6.17 14.85
CA LYS A 406 3.13 -5.48 14.84
C LYS A 406 3.04 -4.16 14.09
N MET A 407 3.87 -3.22 14.50
CA MET A 407 4.20 -2.02 13.72
C MET A 407 5.64 -2.09 13.25
N TYR A 408 5.86 -1.94 11.94
CA TYR A 408 7.17 -1.95 11.32
C TYR A 408 7.58 -0.55 10.87
N LEU A 409 8.75 -0.09 11.32
CA LEU A 409 9.32 1.21 10.97
C LEU A 409 10.65 1.01 10.27
N ARG A 410 10.67 1.29 8.96
CA ARG A 410 11.89 1.23 8.13
C ARG A 410 12.63 2.56 8.18
N ASP A 411 13.92 2.54 8.50
CA ASP A 411 14.77 3.74 8.48
C ASP A 411 16.16 3.40 7.95
N GLN A 412 16.45 3.76 6.70
CA GLN A 412 17.72 3.47 6.03
C GLN A 412 18.16 2.01 6.25
N ASP A 413 19.26 1.74 6.95
CA ASP A 413 19.81 0.40 7.16
C ASP A 413 19.01 -0.46 8.17
N VAL A 414 18.07 0.13 8.91
CA VAL A 414 17.38 -0.56 10.01
C VAL A 414 15.88 -0.78 9.75
N LEU A 415 15.33 -1.83 10.37
CA LEU A 415 13.90 -2.09 10.48
C LEU A 415 13.58 -2.39 11.95
N LEU A 416 12.71 -1.57 12.55
CA LEU A 416 12.27 -1.74 13.92
C LEU A 416 10.85 -2.36 13.93
N CYS A 417 10.64 -3.33 14.81
CA CYS A 417 9.36 -4.01 14.98
C CYS A 417 8.84 -3.78 16.40
N TYR A 418 7.62 -3.26 16.52
CA TYR A 418 6.97 -2.98 17.80
C TYR A 418 5.72 -3.84 17.99
N ASP A 419 5.47 -4.26 19.22
CA ASP A 419 4.25 -4.94 19.63
C ASP A 419 3.13 -3.92 19.82
N VAL A 420 2.15 -3.93 18.93
CA VAL A 420 1.00 -3.02 19.01
C VAL A 420 -0.32 -3.74 19.28
N LYS A 421 -0.28 -5.05 19.54
CA LYS A 421 -1.44 -5.84 19.95
C LYS A 421 -1.75 -5.59 21.43
N ALA A 422 -3.02 -5.32 21.75
CA ALA A 422 -3.48 -5.28 23.13
C ALA A 422 -3.42 -6.68 23.75
N LYS A 423 -3.05 -6.74 25.04
CA LYS A 423 -2.97 -7.99 25.80
C LYS A 423 -4.34 -8.49 26.25
#